data_AF-A0A8S4EQN7-F1
#
_entry.id   AF-A0A8S4EQN7-F1
#
_cell.length_a   1.000
_cell.length_b   1.000
_cell.length_c   1.000
_cell.angle_alpha   90.00
_cell.angle_beta   90.00
_cell.angle_gamma   90.00
#
_symmetry.space_group_name_H-M   'P 1'
#
loop_
_entity.id
_entity.type
_entity.pdbx_description
1 polymer ?
#
loop_
_entity_poly.entity_id
_entity_poly.type
_entity_poly.pdbx_seq_one_letter_code
_entity_poly.pdbx_strand_id
1 'polypeptide(L)'
;MAIQNIAVKLCGILQSESDEEVTAREWRLIGQEQDGSQLLTWVTSTHNNQELLNIGVYTNKTKTLSTLHRFNEKLNIIQASVNASHSLLVYVVKEIPKEDELTKEALYYPYLLPLLLDKENKPIQVQDASSKQVMVQYVYGKSHKYSPGVRNDRFLLFKHLECINIYRTTMICNDCDDGTEEWGFDGVIPEPDTIVRVFSWAQWDCVNQVLYYIHYRQPTQSFAEGEEVKSPSEIMPTLSALQFHADLPHETVSFLEYSIIRREWYKRRRSRLTVNQLKGKSEKENKKKNKQSNSSSSLTS
;
A
#
# COMPACT_ATOMS: atom_id res chain seq x y z
N MET A 1 0.62 5.62 28.93
CA MET A 1 1.43 4.71 28.09
C MET A 1 2.27 5.58 27.17
N ALA A 2 3.59 5.56 27.34
CA ALA A 2 4.49 6.35 26.49
C ALA A 2 4.43 5.80 25.06
N ILE A 3 4.16 6.67 24.09
CA ILE A 3 4.20 6.35 22.67
C ILE A 3 5.67 6.12 22.31
N GLN A 4 6.14 4.87 22.41
CA GLN A 4 7.49 4.52 22.00
C GLN A 4 7.64 4.70 20.49
N ASN A 5 8.68 5.42 20.08
CA ASN A 5 9.01 5.65 18.68
C ASN A 5 9.28 4.30 17.98
N ILE A 6 8.55 4.01 16.90
CA ILE A 6 8.68 2.75 16.15
C ILE A 6 10.10 2.55 15.59
N ALA A 7 10.78 3.64 15.20
CA ALA A 7 12.15 3.58 14.71
C ALA A 7 13.11 3.01 15.77
N VAL A 8 12.93 3.37 17.04
CA VAL A 8 13.77 2.86 18.15
C VAL A 8 13.58 1.35 18.32
N LYS A 9 12.34 0.86 18.16
CA LYS A 9 12.06 -0.58 18.22
C LYS A 9 12.71 -1.32 17.06
N LEU A 10 12.62 -0.78 15.85
CA LEU A 10 13.19 -1.40 14.66
C LEU A 10 14.73 -1.42 14.71
N CYS A 11 15.37 -0.36 15.20
CA CYS A 11 16.81 -0.36 15.45
C CYS A 11 17.22 -1.45 16.46
N GLY A 12 16.44 -1.63 17.53
CA GLY A 12 16.69 -2.70 18.51
C GLY A 12 16.59 -4.11 17.91
N ILE A 13 15.68 -4.32 16.94
CA ILE A 13 15.57 -5.60 16.21
C ILE A 13 16.82 -5.82 15.35
N LEU A 14 17.23 -4.82 14.56
CA LEU A 14 18.43 -4.93 13.72
C LEU A 14 19.69 -5.24 14.52
N GLN A 15 19.85 -4.61 15.69
CA GLN A 15 20.96 -4.86 16.61
C GLN A 15 20.90 -6.25 17.25
N SER A 16 19.72 -6.86 17.36
CA SER A 16 19.61 -8.24 17.87
C SER A 16 19.87 -9.30 16.81
N GLU A 17 19.70 -8.95 15.53
CA GLU A 17 19.90 -9.84 14.38
C GLU A 17 21.32 -9.79 13.81
N SER A 18 22.10 -8.77 14.17
CA SER A 18 23.49 -8.60 13.73
C SER A 18 24.43 -8.43 14.92
N ASP A 19 25.58 -9.09 14.89
CA ASP A 19 26.62 -8.96 15.92
C ASP A 19 27.37 -7.61 15.83
N GLU A 20 27.11 -6.81 14.79
CA GLU A 20 27.75 -5.52 14.53
C GLU A 20 26.87 -4.35 14.98
N GLU A 21 27.51 -3.22 15.34
CA GLU A 21 26.81 -2.00 15.72
C GLU A 21 26.17 -1.33 14.49
N VAL A 22 24.96 -1.75 14.12
CA VAL A 22 24.24 -1.18 12.98
C VAL A 22 23.54 0.12 13.40
N THR A 23 23.95 1.23 12.80
CA THR A 23 23.23 2.51 12.91
C THR A 23 22.26 2.67 11.73
N ALA A 24 20.97 2.66 12.02
CA ALA A 24 19.91 2.83 11.02
C ALA A 24 19.22 4.19 11.16
N ARG A 25 19.11 4.94 10.06
CA ARG A 25 18.51 6.27 9.99
C ARG A 25 17.58 6.42 8.79
N GLU A 26 16.88 7.56 8.73
CA GLU A 26 16.00 7.91 7.60
C GLU A 26 14.91 6.87 7.29
N TRP A 27 14.27 6.34 8.34
CA TRP A 27 13.17 5.39 8.21
C TRP A 27 12.00 5.99 7.43
N ARG A 28 11.53 5.31 6.39
CA ARG A 28 10.32 5.67 5.62
C ARG A 28 9.40 4.47 5.47
N LEU A 29 8.12 4.69 5.69
CA LEU A 29 7.06 3.73 5.36
C LEU A 29 6.68 3.93 3.89
N ILE A 30 6.81 2.87 3.09
CA ILE A 30 6.62 2.91 1.63
C ILE A 30 5.55 1.94 1.14
N GLY A 31 5.01 1.08 2.00
CA GLY A 31 3.96 0.15 1.62
C GLY A 31 3.33 -0.58 2.79
N GLN A 32 2.17 -1.17 2.56
CA GLN A 32 1.50 -2.05 3.51
C GLN A 32 0.83 -3.20 2.76
N GLU A 33 1.09 -4.42 3.20
CA GLU A 33 0.58 -5.63 2.57
C GLU A 33 -0.72 -6.15 3.21
N GLN A 34 -1.34 -7.13 2.56
CA GLN A 34 -2.65 -7.67 2.96
C GLN A 34 -2.68 -8.17 4.41
N ASP A 35 -1.59 -8.78 4.88
CA ASP A 35 -1.48 -9.35 6.22
C ASP A 35 -1.23 -8.29 7.31
N GLY A 36 -1.08 -7.02 6.91
CA GLY A 36 -0.73 -5.89 7.76
C GLY A 36 0.78 -5.68 7.96
N SER A 37 1.62 -6.44 7.25
CA SER A 37 3.06 -6.20 7.19
C SER A 37 3.35 -4.87 6.51
N GLN A 38 4.41 -4.20 6.95
CA GLN A 38 4.79 -2.85 6.52
C GLN A 38 6.10 -2.90 5.76
N LEU A 39 6.15 -2.30 4.57
CA LEU A 39 7.40 -2.12 3.84
C LEU A 39 8.07 -0.83 4.26
N LEU A 40 9.34 -0.95 4.61
CA LEU A 40 10.14 0.13 5.17
C LEU A 40 11.43 0.26 4.37
N THR A 41 11.90 1.50 4.22
CA THR A 41 13.27 1.79 3.83
C THR A 41 14.01 2.48 4.95
N TRP A 42 15.31 2.21 5.03
CA TRP A 42 16.22 2.86 5.98
C TRP A 42 17.64 2.87 5.43
N VAL A 43 18.42 3.85 5.85
CA VAL A 43 19.84 3.95 5.48
C VAL A 43 20.67 3.41 6.63
N THR A 44 21.57 2.48 6.31
CA THR A 44 22.60 1.99 7.25
C THR A 44 23.95 2.58 6.87
N SER A 45 24.71 3.04 7.86
CA SER A 45 26.13 3.36 7.67
C SER A 45 26.97 2.19 8.17
N THR A 46 27.79 1.62 7.30
CA THR A 46 28.80 0.62 7.68
C THR A 46 30.05 1.31 8.21
N HIS A 47 30.95 0.54 8.84
CA HIS A 47 32.21 1.04 9.39
C HIS A 47 33.09 1.79 8.36
N ASN A 48 32.92 1.50 7.06
CA ASN A 48 33.62 2.17 5.96
C ASN A 48 32.98 3.51 5.55
N ASN A 49 32.02 4.02 6.33
CA ASN A 49 31.25 5.23 6.07
C ASN A 49 30.46 5.19 4.75
N GLN A 50 30.24 4.00 4.19
CA GLN A 50 29.39 3.79 3.03
C GLN A 50 27.94 3.74 3.50
N GLU A 51 27.11 4.61 2.93
CA GLU A 51 25.67 4.62 3.16
C GLU A 51 24.99 3.63 2.20
N LEU A 52 24.30 2.63 2.77
CA LEU A 52 23.53 1.67 2.00
C LEU A 52 22.04 1.90 2.27
N LEU A 53 21.23 1.94 1.21
CA LEU A 53 19.78 1.99 1.32
C LEU A 53 19.24 0.57 1.42
N ASN A 54 18.55 0.26 2.50
CA ASN A 54 17.91 -1.03 2.71
C ASN A 54 16.41 -0.89 2.47
N ILE A 55 15.81 -1.96 1.94
CA ILE A 55 14.37 -2.15 1.89
C ILE A 55 14.04 -3.46 2.59
N GLY A 56 12.99 -3.45 3.40
CA GLY A 56 12.59 -4.62 4.18
C GLY A 56 11.13 -4.62 4.58
N VAL A 57 10.70 -5.75 5.13
CA VAL A 57 9.32 -6.00 5.57
C VAL A 57 9.31 -6.18 7.07
N TYR A 58 8.50 -5.38 7.74
CA TYR A 58 8.20 -5.54 9.15
C TYR A 58 6.84 -6.22 9.34
N THR A 59 6.86 -7.42 9.90
CA THR A 59 5.65 -8.18 10.19
C THR A 59 5.23 -7.95 11.64
N ASN A 60 4.16 -7.17 11.83
CA ASN A 60 3.65 -6.80 13.16
C ASN A 60 3.30 -8.01 14.06
N LYS A 61 2.83 -9.12 13.46
CA LYS A 61 2.41 -10.33 14.19
C LYS A 61 3.58 -11.04 14.86
N THR A 62 4.67 -11.23 14.13
CA THR A 62 5.91 -11.89 14.60
C THR A 62 6.89 -10.90 15.22
N LYS A 63 6.70 -9.59 15.00
CA LYS A 63 7.62 -8.51 15.38
C LYS A 63 9.02 -8.68 14.78
N THR A 64 9.10 -9.27 13.60
CA THR A 64 10.35 -9.51 12.87
C THR A 64 10.52 -8.49 11.75
N LEU A 65 11.76 -8.09 11.48
CA LEU A 65 12.11 -7.21 10.36
C LEU A 65 13.02 -8.00 9.41
N SER A 66 12.53 -8.37 8.23
CA SER A 66 13.37 -9.01 7.21
C SER A 66 13.91 -7.97 6.23
N THR A 67 15.22 -7.99 6.00
CA THR A 67 15.82 -7.20 4.91
C THR A 67 15.58 -7.93 3.59
N LEU A 68 14.90 -7.28 2.65
CA LEU A 68 14.63 -7.85 1.32
C LEU A 68 15.77 -7.58 0.35
N HIS A 69 16.26 -6.34 0.30
CA HIS A 69 17.33 -5.94 -0.61
C HIS A 69 18.14 -4.76 -0.07
N ARG A 70 19.39 -4.65 -0.54
CA ARG A 70 20.31 -3.56 -0.20
C ARG A 70 20.81 -2.90 -1.49
N PHE A 71 20.51 -1.61 -1.64
CA PHE A 71 20.99 -0.79 -2.74
C PHE A 71 22.30 -0.11 -2.35
N ASN A 72 23.26 -0.13 -3.28
CA ASN A 72 24.54 0.58 -3.14
C ASN A 72 24.39 2.09 -3.30
N GLU A 73 23.26 2.54 -3.84
CA GLU A 73 22.95 3.95 -4.07
C GLU A 73 21.74 4.39 -3.25
N LYS A 74 21.74 5.66 -2.84
CA LYS A 74 20.63 6.25 -2.10
C LYS A 74 19.49 6.65 -3.04
N LEU A 75 18.65 5.68 -3.37
CA LEU A 75 17.47 5.89 -4.21
C LEU A 75 16.33 6.55 -3.42
N ASN A 76 15.59 7.45 -4.08
CA ASN A 76 14.38 8.04 -3.51
C ASN A 76 13.15 7.16 -3.79
N ILE A 77 13.10 6.01 -3.12
CA ILE A 77 11.96 5.08 -3.20
C ILE A 77 10.78 5.70 -2.45
N ILE A 78 9.69 5.98 -3.17
CA ILE A 78 8.49 6.60 -2.61
C ILE A 78 7.42 5.59 -2.21
N GLN A 79 7.42 4.42 -2.86
CA GLN A 79 6.40 3.41 -2.67
C GLN A 79 6.94 2.05 -3.14
N ALA A 80 6.59 0.97 -2.44
CA ALA A 80 6.90 -0.39 -2.83
C ALA A 80 5.87 -1.39 -2.33
N SER A 81 5.82 -2.55 -2.97
CA SER A 81 5.02 -3.70 -2.55
C SER A 81 5.70 -5.01 -2.92
N VAL A 82 5.46 -6.07 -2.15
CA VAL A 82 6.05 -7.40 -2.34
C VAL A 82 4.97 -8.47 -2.54
N ASN A 83 5.24 -9.49 -3.36
CA ASN A 83 4.30 -10.59 -3.57
C ASN A 83 4.14 -11.48 -2.32
N ALA A 84 3.15 -12.39 -2.33
CA ALA A 84 2.80 -13.27 -1.21
C ALA A 84 3.96 -14.08 -0.62
N SER A 85 4.92 -14.46 -1.46
CA SER A 85 6.07 -15.29 -1.05
C SER A 85 7.34 -14.49 -0.80
N HIS A 86 7.28 -13.16 -0.85
CA HIS A 86 8.43 -12.26 -0.71
C HIS A 86 9.57 -12.52 -1.72
N SER A 87 9.25 -13.00 -2.92
CA SER A 87 10.22 -13.35 -3.98
C SER A 87 10.29 -12.32 -5.12
N LEU A 88 9.28 -11.46 -5.24
CA LEU A 88 9.26 -10.36 -6.21
C LEU A 88 8.87 -9.07 -5.47
N LEU A 89 9.65 -8.02 -5.71
CA LEU A 89 9.45 -6.69 -5.16
C LEU A 89 9.19 -5.71 -6.30
N VAL A 90 8.10 -4.96 -6.23
CA VAL A 90 7.87 -3.81 -7.11
C VAL A 90 8.05 -2.53 -6.31
N TYR A 91 8.72 -1.55 -6.89
CA TYR A 91 8.96 -0.26 -6.23
C TYR A 91 9.01 0.89 -7.24
N VAL A 92 8.75 2.11 -6.76
CA VAL A 92 8.78 3.32 -7.56
C VAL A 92 9.85 4.25 -7.02
N VAL A 93 10.78 4.65 -7.91
CA VAL A 93 11.79 5.67 -7.64
C VAL A 93 11.28 7.00 -8.16
N LYS A 94 11.38 8.05 -7.34
CA LYS A 94 11.08 9.42 -7.74
C LYS A 94 12.37 10.20 -7.92
N GLU A 95 12.72 10.50 -9.16
CA GLU A 95 13.82 11.39 -9.48
C GLU A 95 13.34 12.83 -9.50
N ILE A 96 14.03 13.67 -8.72
CA ILE A 96 13.79 15.10 -8.69
C ILE A 96 14.88 15.71 -9.56
N PRO A 97 14.52 16.48 -10.61
CA PRO A 97 15.49 17.08 -11.49
C PRO A 97 16.43 18.00 -10.72
N LYS A 98 17.70 18.01 -11.11
CA LYS A 98 18.68 18.94 -10.57
C LYS A 98 18.44 20.34 -11.16
N GLU A 99 18.83 21.39 -10.44
CA GLU A 99 18.56 22.78 -10.84
C GLU A 99 19.07 23.15 -12.25
N ASP A 100 20.06 22.41 -12.76
CA ASP A 100 20.68 22.63 -14.08
C ASP A 100 20.04 21.84 -15.24
N GLU A 101 19.00 21.03 -15.00
CA GLU A 101 18.38 20.21 -16.04
C GLU A 101 17.24 20.96 -16.76
N LEU A 102 17.13 20.75 -18.09
CA LEU A 102 16.05 21.30 -18.92
C LEU A 102 14.65 20.84 -18.48
N THR A 103 14.57 19.67 -17.84
CA THR A 103 13.32 19.05 -17.41
C THR A 103 13.00 19.49 -15.99
N LYS A 104 11.96 20.31 -15.80
CA LYS A 104 11.57 20.82 -14.47
C LYS A 104 10.61 19.91 -13.70
N GLU A 105 10.16 18.82 -14.31
CA GLU A 105 9.18 17.91 -13.71
C GLU A 105 9.86 16.70 -13.08
N ALA A 106 9.40 16.30 -11.89
CA ALA A 106 9.87 15.07 -11.26
C ALA A 106 9.39 13.85 -12.06
N LEU A 107 10.27 12.87 -12.24
CA LEU A 107 10.00 11.64 -12.98
C LEU A 107 9.87 10.46 -12.02
N TYR A 108 8.93 9.57 -12.35
CA TYR A 108 8.58 8.40 -11.58
C TYR A 108 8.92 7.15 -12.39
N TYR A 109 9.78 6.30 -11.84
CA TYR A 109 10.29 5.09 -12.48
C TYR A 109 9.83 3.85 -11.71
N PRO A 110 8.93 3.04 -12.30
CA PRO A 110 8.52 1.77 -11.71
C PRO A 110 9.50 0.65 -12.07
N TYR A 111 10.00 -0.06 -11.06
CA TYR A 111 10.90 -1.19 -11.20
C TYR A 111 10.33 -2.44 -10.53
N LEU A 112 10.68 -3.59 -11.09
CA LEU A 112 10.47 -4.91 -10.55
C LEU A 112 11.84 -5.54 -10.24
N LEU A 113 11.99 -6.08 -9.05
CA LEU A 113 13.22 -6.70 -8.58
C LEU A 113 12.91 -8.13 -8.14
N PRO A 114 13.51 -9.14 -8.79
CA PRO A 114 13.52 -10.50 -8.26
C PRO A 114 14.32 -10.53 -6.96
N LEU A 115 13.80 -11.22 -5.95
CA LEU A 115 14.44 -11.43 -4.65
C LEU A 115 14.81 -12.91 -4.50
N LEU A 116 15.47 -13.46 -5.52
CA LEU A 116 15.89 -14.86 -5.54
C LEU A 116 17.29 -14.96 -4.92
N LEU A 117 17.53 -16.03 -4.13
CA LEU A 117 18.71 -16.17 -3.27
C LEU A 117 20.04 -16.33 -4.06
N ASP A 118 19.98 -16.72 -5.33
CA ASP A 118 21.17 -17.18 -6.08
C ASP A 118 21.46 -16.42 -7.39
N LYS A 119 20.81 -15.28 -7.62
CA LYS A 119 21.05 -14.46 -8.82
C LYS A 119 21.42 -13.02 -8.47
N GLU A 120 22.24 -12.39 -9.31
CA GLU A 120 22.39 -10.93 -9.28
C GLU A 120 21.02 -10.31 -9.53
N ASN A 121 20.41 -9.82 -8.45
CA ASN A 121 19.09 -9.20 -8.48
C ASN A 121 19.20 -7.84 -9.18
N LYS A 122 18.97 -7.83 -10.49
CA LYS A 122 18.94 -6.60 -11.30
C LYS A 122 17.51 -6.08 -11.41
N PRO A 123 17.27 -4.79 -11.12
CA PRO A 123 15.97 -4.17 -11.35
C PRO A 123 15.59 -4.21 -12.84
N ILE A 124 14.38 -4.64 -13.12
CA ILE A 124 13.75 -4.62 -14.44
C ILE A 124 12.77 -3.45 -14.45
N GLN A 125 12.93 -2.55 -15.41
CA GLN A 125 12.00 -1.43 -15.55
C GLN A 125 10.65 -1.94 -16.07
N VAL A 126 9.57 -1.62 -15.36
CA VAL A 126 8.20 -2.11 -15.67
C VAL A 126 7.56 -1.28 -16.78
N GLN A 127 7.83 0.03 -16.80
CA GLN A 127 7.30 0.98 -17.77
C GLN A 127 8.25 2.19 -17.88
N ASP A 128 8.18 2.91 -18.99
CA ASP A 128 8.82 4.20 -19.17
C ASP A 128 8.48 5.20 -18.06
N ALA A 129 9.41 6.12 -17.83
CA ALA A 129 9.27 7.18 -16.84
C ALA A 129 8.01 8.02 -17.09
N SER A 130 7.37 8.44 -16.00
CA SER A 130 6.23 9.36 -16.08
C SER A 130 6.46 10.62 -15.26
N SER A 131 5.97 11.76 -15.74
CA SER A 131 5.84 12.96 -14.91
C SER A 131 4.60 12.95 -13.99
N LYS A 132 3.69 11.99 -14.18
CA LYS A 132 2.57 11.74 -13.26
C LYS A 132 3.03 10.83 -12.13
N GLN A 133 2.43 11.02 -10.95
CA GLN A 133 2.70 10.15 -9.82
C GLN A 133 2.32 8.71 -10.15
N VAL A 134 3.29 7.81 -9.97
CA VAL A 134 3.12 6.36 -10.10
C VAL A 134 3.10 5.71 -8.73
N MET A 135 2.19 4.75 -8.52
CA MET A 135 2.15 3.88 -7.33
C MET A 135 1.98 2.43 -7.78
N VAL A 136 2.43 1.48 -6.97
CA VAL A 136 2.34 0.04 -7.26
C VAL A 136 1.83 -0.77 -6.06
N GLN A 137 1.13 -1.87 -6.29
CA GLN A 137 0.61 -2.68 -5.21
C GLN A 137 0.32 -4.13 -5.65
N TYR A 138 0.85 -5.11 -4.93
CA TYR A 138 0.51 -6.51 -5.19
C TYR A 138 -0.93 -6.85 -4.80
N VAL A 139 -1.54 -7.71 -5.62
CA VAL A 139 -2.85 -8.33 -5.43
C VAL A 139 -2.62 -9.79 -5.06
N TYR A 140 -3.11 -10.20 -3.89
CA TYR A 140 -2.85 -11.53 -3.32
C TYR A 140 -3.95 -12.51 -3.74
N GLY A 141 -3.59 -13.54 -4.51
CA GLY A 141 -4.51 -14.60 -4.94
C GLY A 141 -4.12 -15.97 -4.40
N LYS A 142 -5.04 -16.95 -4.47
CA LYS A 142 -4.68 -18.36 -4.25
C LYS A 142 -4.10 -18.93 -5.54
N SER A 143 -2.80 -18.74 -5.74
CA SER A 143 -2.14 -19.06 -7.02
C SER A 143 -2.07 -20.55 -7.37
N HIS A 144 -2.14 -21.46 -6.40
CA HIS A 144 -1.83 -22.88 -6.64
C HIS A 144 -3.00 -23.75 -7.12
N LYS A 145 -4.20 -23.18 -7.34
CA LYS A 145 -5.38 -24.00 -7.61
C LYS A 145 -5.44 -24.62 -9.01
N TYR A 146 -4.78 -24.02 -10.00
CA TYR A 146 -5.02 -24.37 -11.42
C TYR A 146 -3.78 -24.89 -12.16
N SER A 147 -2.57 -24.70 -11.63
CA SER A 147 -1.33 -25.17 -12.26
C SER A 147 -0.26 -25.44 -11.21
N PRO A 148 -0.05 -26.70 -10.81
CA PRO A 148 1.10 -27.08 -9.97
C PRO A 148 2.40 -26.61 -10.64
N GLY A 149 3.32 -26.05 -9.86
CA GLY A 149 4.61 -25.54 -10.37
C GLY A 149 4.58 -24.19 -11.10
N VAL A 150 3.42 -23.55 -11.27
CA VAL A 150 3.34 -22.19 -11.85
C VAL A 150 2.59 -21.26 -10.91
N ARG A 151 3.20 -20.12 -10.59
CA ARG A 151 2.57 -19.03 -9.84
C ARG A 151 2.38 -17.81 -10.72
N ASN A 152 1.16 -17.29 -10.76
CA ASN A 152 0.82 -16.06 -11.46
C ASN A 152 0.53 -14.97 -10.43
N ASP A 153 1.57 -14.22 -10.09
CA ASP A 153 1.42 -13.05 -9.23
C ASP A 153 0.91 -11.86 -10.04
N ARG A 154 0.17 -10.97 -9.39
CA ARG A 154 -0.43 -9.80 -10.02
C ARG A 154 -0.13 -8.56 -9.20
N PHE A 155 0.18 -7.46 -9.86
CA PHE A 155 0.27 -6.16 -9.20
C PHE A 155 -0.42 -5.07 -10.01
N LEU A 156 -0.95 -4.09 -9.31
CA LEU A 156 -1.55 -2.90 -9.86
C LEU A 156 -0.48 -1.82 -10.01
N LEU A 157 -0.50 -1.10 -11.12
CA LEU A 157 0.26 0.12 -11.34
C LEU A 157 -0.74 1.26 -11.57
N PHE A 158 -0.65 2.27 -10.73
CA PHE A 158 -1.51 3.45 -10.75
C PHE A 158 -0.72 4.60 -11.35
N LYS A 159 -1.18 5.15 -12.47
CA LYS A 159 -0.65 6.37 -13.07
C LYS A 159 -1.66 7.48 -12.89
N HIS A 160 -1.39 8.40 -11.97
CA HIS A 160 -2.35 9.41 -11.53
C HIS A 160 -2.90 10.26 -12.70
N LEU A 161 -4.22 10.44 -12.76
CA LEU A 161 -4.97 11.11 -13.84
C LEU A 161 -4.90 10.44 -15.22
N GLU A 162 -4.30 9.26 -15.29
CA GLU A 162 -4.27 8.41 -16.47
C GLU A 162 -4.88 7.07 -16.07
N CYS A 163 -4.15 5.97 -16.14
CA CYS A 163 -4.72 4.64 -15.98
C CYS A 163 -4.34 3.93 -14.68
N ILE A 164 -5.11 2.88 -14.37
CA ILE A 164 -4.69 1.80 -13.48
C ILE A 164 -4.56 0.56 -14.35
N ASN A 165 -3.36 0.00 -14.37
CA ASN A 165 -3.00 -1.19 -15.11
C ASN A 165 -2.79 -2.36 -14.14
N ILE A 166 -3.15 -3.58 -14.56
CA ILE A 166 -2.81 -4.80 -13.85
C ILE A 166 -1.75 -5.58 -14.65
N TYR A 167 -0.62 -5.79 -14.01
CA TYR A 167 0.48 -6.59 -14.53
C TYR A 167 0.39 -8.00 -13.98
N ARG A 168 0.85 -8.96 -14.77
CA ARG A 168 0.98 -10.36 -14.37
C ARG A 168 2.44 -10.76 -14.42
N THR A 169 2.93 -11.44 -13.40
CA THR A 169 4.29 -11.95 -13.32
C THR A 169 4.23 -13.43 -13.06
N THR A 170 4.75 -14.20 -14.00
CA THR A 170 4.77 -15.66 -13.94
C THR A 170 6.05 -16.13 -13.27
N MET A 171 5.90 -16.96 -12.24
CA MET A 171 7.00 -17.66 -11.60
C MET A 171 6.86 -19.15 -11.85
N ILE A 172 7.95 -19.79 -12.21
CA ILE A 172 8.00 -21.20 -12.56
C ILE A 172 8.83 -21.91 -11.50
N CYS A 173 8.27 -22.96 -10.92
CA CYS A 173 8.99 -23.88 -10.05
C CYS A 173 9.70 -24.89 -10.93
N ASN A 174 11.02 -24.95 -10.81
CA ASN A 174 11.83 -25.99 -11.42
C ASN A 174 12.15 -27.02 -10.34
N ASP A 175 11.87 -28.29 -10.65
CA ASP A 175 12.31 -29.40 -9.82
C ASP A 175 13.80 -29.64 -10.10
N CYS A 176 14.66 -29.40 -9.11
CA CYS A 176 16.08 -29.70 -9.22
C CYS A 176 16.32 -31.20 -8.98
N ASP A 177 17.38 -31.75 -9.58
CA ASP A 177 17.74 -33.18 -9.44
C ASP A 177 18.00 -33.61 -7.98
N ASP A 178 18.30 -32.66 -7.08
CA ASP A 178 18.49 -32.88 -5.63
C ASP A 178 17.17 -32.91 -4.82
N GLY A 179 16.02 -32.82 -5.51
CA GLY A 179 14.70 -32.81 -4.89
C GLY A 179 14.31 -31.47 -4.24
N THR A 180 15.09 -30.42 -4.45
CA THR A 180 14.78 -29.05 -4.00
C THR A 180 13.93 -28.31 -5.05
N GLU A 181 12.92 -27.58 -4.58
CA GLU A 181 12.10 -26.71 -5.43
C GLU A 181 12.80 -25.34 -5.59
N GLU A 182 13.18 -24.97 -6.81
CA GLU A 182 13.70 -23.64 -7.12
C GLU A 182 12.68 -22.81 -7.90
N TRP A 183 12.29 -21.67 -7.31
CA TRP A 183 11.38 -20.74 -7.97
C TRP A 183 12.16 -19.75 -8.84
N GLY A 184 11.91 -19.80 -10.14
CA GLY A 184 12.48 -18.89 -11.14
C GLY A 184 11.50 -17.81 -11.59
N PHE A 185 12.04 -16.63 -11.87
CA PHE A 185 11.40 -15.59 -12.68
C PHE A 185 12.16 -15.48 -14.01
N ASP A 186 11.44 -15.53 -15.13
CA ASP A 186 12.02 -15.52 -16.48
C ASP A 186 12.43 -14.12 -16.97
N GLY A 187 12.09 -13.07 -16.22
CA GLY A 187 12.39 -11.68 -16.58
C GLY A 187 11.39 -11.07 -17.56
N VAL A 188 10.40 -11.84 -18.02
CA VAL A 188 9.42 -11.38 -19.01
C VAL A 188 8.21 -10.80 -18.28
N ILE A 189 7.89 -9.55 -18.59
CA ILE A 189 6.69 -8.87 -18.11
C ILE A 189 5.73 -8.76 -19.31
N PRO A 190 4.64 -9.56 -19.35
CA PRO A 190 3.61 -9.44 -20.38
C PRO A 190 2.98 -8.04 -20.43
N GLU A 191 2.38 -7.71 -21.56
CA GLU A 191 1.63 -6.47 -21.71
C GLU A 191 0.51 -6.40 -20.66
N PRO A 192 0.39 -5.27 -19.92
CA PRO A 192 -0.60 -5.15 -18.86
C PRO A 192 -2.01 -4.89 -19.40
N ASP A 193 -3.02 -5.31 -18.64
CA ASP A 193 -4.41 -4.93 -18.92
C ASP A 193 -4.74 -3.60 -18.23
N THR A 194 -5.35 -2.67 -18.96
CA THR A 194 -5.90 -1.45 -18.35
C THR A 194 -7.28 -1.71 -17.74
N ILE A 195 -7.37 -1.72 -16.42
CA ILE A 195 -8.63 -1.93 -15.69
C ILE A 195 -9.39 -0.63 -15.41
N VAL A 196 -8.67 0.51 -15.33
CA VAL A 196 -9.26 1.85 -15.20
C VAL A 196 -8.53 2.80 -16.14
N ARG A 197 -9.25 3.52 -17.01
CA ARG A 197 -8.64 4.37 -18.04
C ARG A 197 -8.24 5.77 -17.58
N VAL A 198 -9.11 6.41 -16.78
CA VAL A 198 -8.94 7.77 -16.25
C VAL A 198 -9.55 7.80 -14.85
N PHE A 199 -8.78 8.24 -13.85
CA PHE A 199 -9.26 8.42 -12.49
C PHE A 199 -8.67 9.69 -11.86
N SER A 200 -9.43 10.33 -10.98
CA SER A 200 -9.01 11.53 -10.24
C SER A 200 -8.48 11.22 -8.84
N TRP A 201 -8.89 10.09 -8.29
CA TRP A 201 -8.46 9.60 -7.00
C TRP A 201 -8.61 8.10 -6.96
N ALA A 202 -7.69 7.41 -6.30
CA ALA A 202 -7.78 5.98 -6.06
C ALA A 202 -7.19 5.64 -4.70
N GLN A 203 -7.73 4.60 -4.08
CA GLN A 203 -7.22 4.03 -2.84
C GLN A 203 -7.37 2.51 -2.88
N TRP A 204 -6.26 1.84 -2.54
CA TRP A 204 -6.23 0.41 -2.31
C TRP A 204 -6.57 0.08 -0.86
N ASP A 205 -7.47 -0.87 -0.66
CA ASP A 205 -7.71 -1.54 0.62
C ASP A 205 -7.02 -2.91 0.57
N CYS A 206 -5.87 -3.04 1.22
CA CYS A 206 -5.07 -4.26 1.19
C CYS A 206 -5.74 -5.44 1.89
N VAL A 207 -6.53 -5.19 2.93
CA VAL A 207 -7.16 -6.25 3.74
C VAL A 207 -8.25 -6.93 2.94
N ASN A 208 -9.15 -6.13 2.34
CA ASN A 208 -10.27 -6.64 1.56
C ASN A 208 -9.92 -6.82 0.08
N GLN A 209 -8.75 -6.36 -0.37
CA GLN A 209 -8.33 -6.31 -1.78
C GLN A 209 -9.36 -5.62 -2.67
N VAL A 210 -9.69 -4.40 -2.29
CA VAL A 210 -10.64 -3.55 -3.00
C VAL A 210 -9.95 -2.29 -3.47
N LEU A 211 -10.09 -2.01 -4.76
CA LEU A 211 -9.70 -0.75 -5.34
C LEU A 211 -10.90 0.20 -5.41
N TYR A 212 -10.87 1.24 -4.59
CA TYR A 212 -11.81 2.36 -4.68
C TYR A 212 -11.22 3.43 -5.59
N TYR A 213 -12.00 3.96 -6.53
CA TYR A 213 -11.54 5.03 -7.41
C TYR A 213 -12.67 5.97 -7.82
N ILE A 214 -12.33 7.26 -7.98
CA ILE A 214 -13.23 8.28 -8.49
C ILE A 214 -12.91 8.53 -9.95
N HIS A 215 -13.92 8.38 -10.79
CA HIS A 215 -13.84 8.68 -12.20
C HIS A 215 -15.03 9.51 -12.63
N TYR A 216 -14.89 10.10 -13.80
CA TYR A 216 -15.84 11.02 -14.37
C TYR A 216 -16.57 10.30 -15.49
N ARG A 217 -17.86 10.00 -15.28
CA ARG A 217 -18.72 9.39 -16.31
C ARG A 217 -19.78 10.38 -16.76
N GLN A 218 -20.13 10.31 -18.03
CA GLN A 218 -21.37 10.90 -18.50
C GLN A 218 -22.54 10.16 -17.83
N PRO A 219 -23.62 10.85 -17.43
CA PRO A 219 -24.78 10.21 -16.84
C PRO A 219 -25.31 9.14 -17.79
N THR A 220 -25.34 7.88 -17.36
CA THR A 220 -26.08 6.85 -18.09
C THR A 220 -27.57 7.17 -17.95
N GLN A 221 -28.30 7.27 -19.06
CA GLN A 221 -29.75 7.46 -19.00
C GLN A 221 -30.38 6.34 -18.16
N SER A 222 -30.97 6.71 -17.04
CA SER A 222 -31.82 5.84 -16.24
C SER A 222 -33.01 5.42 -17.08
N PHE A 223 -33.19 4.12 -17.32
CA PHE A 223 -34.40 3.56 -17.94
C PHE A 223 -35.53 3.36 -16.91
N ALA A 224 -35.44 3.95 -15.71
CA ALA A 224 -36.54 3.93 -14.77
C ALA A 224 -37.66 4.86 -15.29
N GLU A 225 -38.80 4.27 -15.67
CA GLU A 225 -40.01 5.01 -16.01
C GLU A 225 -40.36 5.99 -14.88
N GLY A 226 -40.18 7.30 -15.12
CA GLY A 226 -40.75 8.35 -14.28
C GLY A 226 -39.80 9.44 -13.78
N GLU A 227 -38.49 9.41 -14.03
CA GLU A 227 -37.63 10.57 -13.69
C GLU A 227 -37.47 11.53 -14.87
N GLU A 228 -37.84 12.80 -14.64
CA GLU A 228 -37.66 13.90 -15.58
C GLU A 228 -36.22 13.97 -16.10
N VAL A 229 -36.11 14.03 -17.43
CA VAL A 229 -34.85 14.15 -18.18
C VAL A 229 -34.15 15.45 -17.77
N LYS A 230 -33.29 15.39 -16.75
CA LYS A 230 -32.30 16.43 -16.53
C LYS A 230 -31.35 16.42 -17.72
N SER A 231 -31.19 17.57 -18.36
CA SER A 231 -30.29 17.77 -19.48
C SER A 231 -28.90 17.17 -19.21
N PRO A 232 -28.35 16.32 -20.09
CA PRO A 232 -27.06 15.68 -19.89
C PRO A 232 -25.95 16.68 -20.27
N SER A 233 -25.54 17.53 -19.33
CA SER A 233 -24.44 18.48 -19.60
C SER A 233 -23.29 18.41 -18.59
N GLU A 234 -23.48 17.79 -17.42
CA GLU A 234 -22.44 17.78 -16.39
C GLU A 234 -21.93 16.35 -16.14
N ILE A 235 -20.64 16.17 -16.41
CA ILE A 235 -19.88 14.97 -16.07
C ILE A 235 -19.85 14.85 -14.54
N MET A 236 -20.41 13.78 -14.00
CA MET A 236 -20.50 13.61 -12.54
C MET A 236 -19.34 12.76 -12.01
N PRO A 237 -18.75 13.13 -10.86
CA PRO A 237 -17.79 12.29 -10.17
C PRO A 237 -18.51 11.08 -9.57
N THR A 238 -18.16 9.88 -10.03
CA THR A 238 -18.69 8.60 -9.55
C THR A 238 -17.61 7.88 -8.75
N LEU A 239 -17.96 7.35 -7.57
CA LEU A 239 -17.07 6.44 -6.84
C LEU A 239 -17.37 5.00 -7.29
N SER A 240 -16.36 4.29 -7.72
CA SER A 240 -16.47 2.90 -8.14
C SER A 240 -15.54 2.04 -7.30
N ALA A 241 -15.90 0.77 -7.12
CA ALA A 241 -15.09 -0.21 -6.42
C ALA A 241 -14.84 -1.44 -7.32
N LEU A 242 -13.58 -1.84 -7.45
CA LEU A 242 -13.18 -3.11 -8.06
C LEU A 242 -12.75 -4.06 -6.96
N GLN A 243 -13.49 -5.15 -6.79
CA GLN A 243 -13.18 -6.21 -5.84
C GLN A 243 -12.33 -7.28 -6.52
N PHE A 244 -11.13 -7.49 -6.01
CA PHE A 244 -10.27 -8.60 -6.42
C PHE A 244 -10.56 -9.78 -5.51
N HIS A 245 -10.96 -10.90 -6.11
CA HIS A 245 -11.21 -12.13 -5.38
C HIS A 245 -9.97 -13.02 -5.42
N ALA A 246 -9.68 -13.66 -4.29
CA ALA A 246 -8.59 -14.63 -4.21
C ALA A 246 -8.91 -15.94 -4.96
N ASP A 247 -10.19 -16.22 -5.21
CA ASP A 247 -10.70 -17.49 -5.74
C ASP A 247 -11.34 -17.39 -7.14
N LEU A 248 -11.59 -16.17 -7.65
CA LEU A 248 -12.22 -15.97 -8.96
C LEU A 248 -11.23 -15.32 -9.94
N PRO A 249 -11.19 -15.77 -11.21
CA PRO A 249 -10.33 -15.20 -12.24
C PRO A 249 -10.78 -13.80 -12.67
N HIS A 250 -12.03 -13.43 -12.39
CA HIS A 250 -12.65 -12.18 -12.83
C HIS A 250 -12.96 -11.25 -11.65
N GLU A 251 -12.72 -9.97 -11.86
CA GLU A 251 -13.00 -8.89 -10.93
C GLU A 251 -14.50 -8.57 -10.92
N THR A 252 -15.06 -8.31 -9.74
CA THR A 252 -16.46 -7.86 -9.64
C THR A 252 -16.47 -6.34 -9.48
N VAL A 253 -17.10 -5.65 -10.42
CA VAL A 253 -17.29 -4.19 -10.34
C VAL A 253 -18.55 -3.91 -9.53
N SER A 254 -18.40 -3.18 -8.41
CA SER A 254 -19.53 -2.65 -7.66
C SER A 254 -19.59 -1.13 -7.83
N PHE A 255 -20.74 -0.62 -8.27
CA PHE A 255 -20.98 0.82 -8.40
C PHE A 255 -21.64 1.35 -7.12
N LEU A 256 -21.05 2.36 -6.50
CA LEU A 256 -21.65 3.06 -5.36
C LEU A 256 -21.71 4.55 -5.68
N GLU A 257 -22.91 5.09 -5.83
CA GLU A 257 -23.08 6.48 -6.19
C GLU A 257 -22.49 7.41 -5.11
N TYR A 258 -21.65 8.37 -5.50
CA TYR A 258 -20.93 9.25 -4.57
C TYR A 258 -21.88 10.06 -3.67
N SER A 259 -23.07 10.39 -4.17
CA SER A 259 -24.15 11.05 -3.43
C SER A 259 -24.61 10.25 -2.20
N ILE A 260 -24.69 8.92 -2.33
CA ILE A 260 -25.10 7.99 -1.28
C ILE A 260 -24.00 7.88 -0.22
N ILE A 261 -22.74 7.79 -0.66
CA ILE A 261 -21.59 7.67 0.25
C ILE A 261 -21.37 8.96 1.02
N ARG A 262 -21.52 10.13 0.39
CA ARG A 262 -21.46 11.42 1.09
C ARG A 262 -22.54 11.48 2.19
N ARG A 263 -23.78 11.06 1.89
CA ARG A 263 -24.86 11.01 2.90
C ARG A 263 -24.53 10.04 4.04
N GLU A 264 -24.07 8.83 3.76
CA GLU A 264 -23.72 7.84 4.78
C GLU A 264 -22.47 8.21 5.60
N TRP A 265 -21.48 8.83 4.97
CA TRP A 265 -20.29 9.33 5.65
C TRP A 265 -20.63 10.52 6.56
N TYR A 266 -21.47 11.44 6.10
CA TYR A 266 -22.02 12.51 6.96
C TYR A 266 -22.83 11.94 8.12
N LYS A 267 -23.68 10.92 7.90
CA LYS A 267 -24.42 10.24 8.97
C LYS A 267 -23.47 9.59 9.98
N ARG A 268 -22.47 8.81 9.53
CA ARG A 268 -21.47 8.17 10.40
C ARG A 268 -20.62 9.17 11.18
N ARG A 269 -20.23 10.30 10.57
CA ARG A 269 -19.50 11.37 11.25
C ARG A 269 -20.36 12.07 12.29
N ARG A 270 -21.65 12.30 12.00
CA ARG A 270 -22.62 12.86 12.95
C ARG A 270 -22.84 11.92 14.13
N SER A 271 -22.95 10.62 13.89
CA SER A 271 -23.06 9.60 14.95
C SER A 271 -21.81 9.50 15.84
N ARG A 272 -20.60 9.64 15.28
CA ARG A 272 -19.36 9.68 16.08
C ARG A 272 -19.26 10.96 16.91
N LEU A 273 -19.73 12.09 16.39
CA LEU A 273 -19.79 13.36 17.13
C LEU A 273 -20.78 13.29 18.31
N THR A 274 -21.96 12.69 18.13
CA THR A 274 -22.92 12.49 19.23
C THR A 274 -22.40 11.53 20.30
N VAL A 275 -21.75 10.43 19.91
CA VAL A 275 -21.14 9.49 20.87
C VAL A 275 -20.02 10.16 21.67
N ASN A 276 -19.18 10.98 21.03
CA ASN A 276 -18.11 11.70 21.73
C ASN A 276 -18.66 12.82 22.63
N GLN A 277 -19.75 13.49 22.26
CA GLN A 277 -20.43 14.46 23.13
C GLN A 277 -21.10 13.79 24.34
N LEU A 278 -21.70 12.60 24.17
CA LEU A 278 -22.27 11.82 25.26
C LEU A 278 -21.19 11.31 26.22
N LYS A 279 -20.06 10.82 25.71
CA LYS A 279 -18.89 10.45 26.54
C LYS A 279 -18.32 11.65 27.30
N GLY A 280 -18.21 12.82 26.65
CA GLY A 280 -17.73 14.05 27.28
C GLY A 280 -18.67 14.61 28.36
N LYS A 281 -19.99 14.36 28.28
CA LYS A 281 -20.95 14.70 29.35
C LYS A 281 -20.87 13.74 30.53
N SER A 282 -20.77 12.44 30.27
CA SER A 282 -20.55 11.38 31.28
C SER A 282 -19.29 11.64 32.13
N GLU A 283 -18.16 11.98 31.49
CA GLU A 283 -16.91 12.25 32.22
C GLU A 283 -16.97 13.54 33.06
N LYS A 284 -17.74 14.54 32.62
CA LYS A 284 -17.96 15.78 33.40
C LYS A 284 -18.88 15.55 34.60
N GLU A 285 -19.88 14.69 34.48
CA GLU A 285 -20.74 14.30 35.61
C GLU A 285 -19.99 13.45 36.64
N ASN A 286 -19.16 12.51 36.20
CA ASN A 286 -18.32 11.72 37.11
C ASN A 286 -17.25 12.55 37.83
N LYS A 287 -16.66 13.56 37.17
CA LYS A 287 -15.75 14.52 37.84
C LYS A 287 -16.47 15.44 38.83
N LYS A 288 -17.75 15.78 38.61
CA LYS A 288 -18.55 16.54 39.59
C LYS A 288 -18.89 15.69 40.81
N LYS A 289 -19.28 14.42 40.62
CA LYS A 289 -19.56 13.50 41.74
C LYS A 289 -18.32 13.23 42.61
N ASN A 290 -17.15 13.02 42.01
CA ASN A 290 -15.91 12.83 42.77
C ASN A 290 -15.41 14.10 43.49
N LYS A 291 -15.78 15.30 43.03
CA LYS A 291 -15.48 16.54 43.77
C LYS A 291 -16.40 16.74 44.98
N GLN A 292 -17.65 16.29 44.91
CA GLN A 292 -18.58 16.37 46.04
C GLN A 292 -18.31 15.33 47.12
N SER A 293 -17.81 14.14 46.77
CA SER A 293 -17.43 13.11 47.76
C SER A 293 -16.17 13.47 48.57
N ASN A 294 -15.28 14.29 48.01
CA ASN A 294 -14.05 14.72 48.69
C ASN A 294 -14.22 15.99 49.54
N SER A 295 -15.35 16.69 49.43
CA SER A 295 -15.68 17.83 50.31
C SER A 295 -16.45 17.43 51.58
N SER A 296 -16.92 16.18 51.68
CA SER A 296 -17.67 15.67 52.83
C SER A 296 -16.83 14.88 53.84
N SER A 297 -15.53 14.70 53.62
CA SER A 297 -14.64 13.95 54.52
C SER A 297 -13.72 14.82 55.39
N SER A 298 -13.88 16.14 55.41
CA SER A 298 -13.06 17.06 56.21
C SER A 298 -13.81 17.75 57.37
N LEU A 299 -14.93 17.19 57.82
CA LEU A 299 -15.72 17.72 58.95
C LEU A 299 -16.17 16.58 59.89
N THR A 300 -15.21 15.86 60.46
CA THR A 300 -15.35 15.20 61.77
C THR A 300 -13.96 15.03 62.37
N SER A 301 -13.59 15.96 63.23
CA SER A 301 -12.51 15.89 64.22
C SER A 301 -13.09 16.44 65.50
#